data_AF-A0AAE1FT96-F1
#
_entry.id   AF-A0AAE1FT96-F1
#
_cell.length_a   1.000
_cell.length_b   1.000
_cell.length_c   1.000
_cell.angle_alpha   90.00
_cell.angle_beta   90.00
_cell.angle_gamma   90.00
#
_symmetry.space_group_name_H-M   'P 1'
#
loop_
_entity.id
_entity.type
_entity.pdbx_description
1 polymer ?
#
loop_
_entity_poly.entity_id
_entity_poly.type
_entity_poly.pdbx_seq_one_letter_code
_entity_poly.pdbx_strand_id
1 'polypeptide(L)'
;MDGMEKLQKAQAAAQGWLTRVCTKMERLLGKSPPATSSELVEVLEEFDKRLTRLEEVQSDIELELRPEALDEYLDKADEARQRAKHMRLDGTAKDVVEGVPHTSTSYRTVIDLLKQRFGKTECIIHAHVQALLALQVPVDQGKTYITQLWRLRDEVVKHTRSLEAQGITGKQCEVLLTPMIVSRLPTELRLMWSRDYSGHESDLDWLLNWLQGEIEVLERSEMYKGNAKKGSKEISKEKWFTASVLYATFSSKGSGCLFCSKGNHNSEKCYKFLALDAQQRLADDFDHISSFDLDILIGLDYY
;
A
#
# COMPACT_ATOMS: atom_id res chain seq x y z
N MET A 1 31.09 -19.25 41.46
CA MET A 1 31.67 -18.28 40.49
C MET A 1 31.64 -18.82 39.06
N ASP A 2 31.69 -20.14 38.82
CA ASP A 2 31.72 -20.74 37.47
C ASP A 2 30.36 -20.72 36.71
N GLY A 3 29.21 -20.62 37.39
CA GLY A 3 27.87 -20.59 36.76
C GLY A 3 27.55 -19.28 36.02
N MET A 4 27.59 -18.16 36.74
CA MET A 4 27.35 -16.82 36.19
C MET A 4 28.26 -16.46 35.01
N GLU A 5 29.54 -16.85 35.02
CA GLU A 5 30.46 -16.60 33.90
C GLU A 5 30.06 -17.39 32.63
N LYS A 6 29.53 -18.60 32.80
CA LYS A 6 29.00 -19.41 31.69
C LYS A 6 27.71 -18.79 31.13
N LEU A 7 26.83 -18.29 32.00
CA LEU A 7 25.61 -17.61 31.58
C LEU A 7 25.91 -16.29 30.84
N GLN A 8 26.86 -15.48 31.33
CA GLN A 8 27.30 -14.26 30.62
C GLN A 8 27.91 -14.57 29.24
N LYS A 9 28.70 -15.63 29.13
CA LYS A 9 29.22 -16.11 27.83
C LYS A 9 28.09 -16.58 26.91
N ALA A 10 27.09 -17.26 27.44
CA ALA A 10 25.91 -17.67 26.69
C ALA A 10 25.09 -16.47 26.21
N GLN A 11 24.94 -15.42 27.04
CA GLN A 11 24.24 -14.18 26.69
C GLN A 11 24.96 -13.45 25.55
N ALA A 12 26.28 -13.28 25.66
CA ALA A 12 27.09 -12.66 24.61
C ALA A 12 27.02 -13.45 23.29
N ALA A 13 27.04 -14.79 23.36
CA ALA A 13 26.87 -15.62 22.19
C ALA A 13 25.48 -15.44 21.56
N ALA A 14 24.40 -15.46 22.35
CA ALA A 14 23.03 -15.27 21.88
C ALA A 14 22.81 -13.90 21.21
N GLN A 15 23.33 -12.82 21.82
CA GLN A 15 23.35 -11.48 21.21
C GLN A 15 24.11 -11.45 19.88
N GLY A 16 25.25 -12.15 19.81
CA GLY A 16 26.04 -12.29 18.58
C GLY A 16 25.28 -13.02 17.46
N TRP A 17 24.51 -14.06 17.79
CA TRP A 17 23.65 -14.75 16.83
C TRP A 17 22.52 -13.86 16.30
N LEU A 18 21.83 -13.13 17.18
CA LEU A 18 20.77 -12.19 16.78
C LEU A 18 21.30 -11.11 15.85
N THR A 19 22.47 -10.55 16.15
CA THR A 19 23.13 -9.56 15.26
C THR A 19 23.38 -10.13 13.86
N ARG A 20 23.79 -11.41 13.77
CA ARG A 20 23.99 -12.10 12.48
C ARG A 20 22.68 -12.34 11.72
N VAL A 21 21.58 -12.61 12.43
CA VAL A 21 20.27 -12.78 11.79
C VAL A 21 19.72 -11.43 11.32
N CYS A 22 19.82 -10.37 12.13
CA CYS A 22 19.43 -9.01 11.72
C CYS A 22 20.19 -8.56 10.47
N THR A 23 21.52 -8.73 10.44
CA THR A 23 22.33 -8.39 9.25
C THR A 23 22.00 -9.26 8.04
N LYS A 24 21.61 -10.52 8.24
CA LYS A 24 21.08 -11.39 7.15
C LYS A 24 19.74 -10.85 6.63
N MET A 25 18.84 -10.43 7.51
CA MET A 25 17.54 -9.86 7.16
C MET A 25 17.66 -8.53 6.42
N GLU A 26 18.50 -7.61 6.91
CA GLU A 26 18.84 -6.36 6.21
C GLU A 26 19.40 -6.62 4.81
N ARG A 27 20.28 -7.63 4.68
CA ARG A 27 20.83 -8.03 3.37
C ARG A 27 19.74 -8.54 2.44
N LEU A 28 18.77 -9.33 2.93
CA LEU A 28 17.66 -9.84 2.12
C LEU A 28 16.71 -8.73 1.68
N LEU A 29 16.40 -7.79 2.56
CA LEU A 29 15.58 -6.63 2.25
C LEU A 29 16.26 -5.67 1.24
N GLY A 30 17.59 -5.64 1.22
CA GLY A 30 18.39 -4.85 0.27
C GLY A 30 18.66 -5.52 -1.08
N LYS A 31 18.22 -6.77 -1.33
CA LYS A 31 18.45 -7.46 -2.60
C LYS A 31 17.53 -6.91 -3.72
N SER A 32 18.10 -6.79 -4.92
CA SER A 32 17.38 -6.59 -6.18
C SER A 32 17.79 -7.72 -7.14
N PRO A 33 16.90 -8.66 -7.53
CA PRO A 33 15.45 -8.71 -7.30
C PRO A 33 15.06 -8.99 -5.83
N PRO A 34 13.83 -8.63 -5.42
CA PRO A 34 13.35 -8.76 -4.04
C PRO A 34 13.38 -10.22 -3.58
N ALA A 35 13.73 -10.44 -2.31
CA ALA A 35 13.77 -11.76 -1.70
C ALA A 35 12.40 -12.45 -1.80
N THR A 36 12.42 -13.76 -2.07
CA THR A 36 11.21 -14.58 -2.13
C THR A 36 10.55 -14.63 -0.75
N SER A 37 9.21 -14.62 -0.70
CA SER A 37 8.43 -14.71 0.54
C SER A 37 8.89 -15.85 1.46
N SER A 38 9.27 -17.00 0.89
CA SER A 38 9.82 -18.15 1.65
C SER A 38 11.13 -17.83 2.37
N GLU A 39 12.06 -17.10 1.72
CA GLU A 39 13.36 -16.75 2.32
C GLU A 39 13.18 -15.78 3.50
N LEU A 40 12.21 -14.87 3.41
CA LEU A 40 11.90 -13.93 4.48
C LEU A 40 11.26 -14.63 5.67
N VAL A 41 10.33 -15.56 5.43
CA VAL A 41 9.69 -16.36 6.49
C VAL A 41 10.73 -17.20 7.23
N GLU A 42 11.63 -17.89 6.52
CA GLU A 42 12.69 -18.69 7.15
C GLU A 42 13.63 -17.85 8.03
N VAL A 43 13.95 -16.61 7.60
CA VAL A 43 14.79 -15.71 8.41
C VAL A 43 14.04 -15.17 9.61
N LEU A 44 12.74 -14.93 9.50
CA LEU A 44 11.89 -14.54 10.64
C LEU A 44 11.75 -15.67 11.66
N GLU A 45 11.56 -16.92 11.22
CA GLU A 45 11.52 -18.08 12.11
C GLU A 45 12.86 -18.31 12.82
N GLU A 46 13.98 -18.18 12.11
CA GLU A 46 15.31 -18.25 12.72
C GLU A 46 15.55 -17.07 13.68
N PHE A 47 15.04 -15.88 13.38
CA PHE A 47 15.13 -14.74 14.29
C PHE A 47 14.37 -15.00 15.60
N ASP A 48 13.12 -15.45 15.48
CA ASP A 48 12.24 -15.71 16.62
C ASP A 48 12.85 -16.78 17.55
N LYS A 49 13.32 -17.89 16.98
CA LYS A 49 14.02 -18.95 17.73
C LYS A 49 15.25 -18.45 18.47
N ARG A 50 16.02 -17.52 17.88
CA ARG A 50 17.21 -16.93 18.52
C ARG A 50 16.83 -15.91 19.58
N LEU A 51 15.70 -15.23 19.42
CA LEU A 51 15.16 -14.30 20.39
C LEU A 51 14.71 -15.06 21.65
N THR A 52 13.92 -16.14 21.51
CA THR A 52 13.51 -17.00 22.63
C THR A 52 14.71 -17.50 23.41
N ARG A 53 15.77 -17.95 22.72
CA ARG A 53 17.00 -18.42 23.38
C ARG A 53 17.73 -17.30 24.15
N LEU A 54 17.70 -16.06 23.68
CA LEU A 54 18.27 -14.93 24.41
C LEU A 54 17.44 -14.65 25.67
N GLU A 55 16.11 -14.69 25.58
CA GLU A 55 15.20 -14.47 26.69
C GLU A 55 15.38 -15.54 27.79
N GLU A 56 15.52 -16.81 27.41
CA GLU A 56 15.83 -17.92 28.34
C GLU A 56 17.13 -17.67 29.10
N VAL A 57 18.22 -17.37 28.38
CA VAL A 57 19.53 -17.11 29.00
C VAL A 57 19.49 -15.87 29.89
N GLN A 58 18.70 -14.85 29.51
CA GLN A 58 18.55 -13.65 30.32
C GLN A 58 17.74 -13.92 31.60
N SER A 59 16.69 -14.74 31.51
CA SER A 59 15.96 -15.23 32.68
C SER A 59 16.87 -16.03 33.62
N ASP A 60 17.73 -16.89 33.10
CA ASP A 60 18.68 -17.67 33.92
C ASP A 60 19.69 -16.77 34.64
N ILE A 61 20.14 -15.69 33.99
CA ILE A 61 21.02 -14.68 34.59
C ILE A 61 20.29 -13.94 35.72
N GLU A 62 19.04 -13.53 35.49
CA GLU A 62 18.23 -12.84 36.48
C GLU A 62 17.97 -13.70 37.73
N LEU A 63 17.82 -15.02 37.56
CA LEU A 63 17.68 -15.98 38.67
C LEU A 63 18.97 -16.19 39.47
N GLU A 64 20.15 -16.10 38.83
CA GLU A 64 21.45 -16.22 39.51
C GLU A 64 21.97 -14.90 40.11
N LEU A 65 21.32 -13.77 39.80
CA LEU A 65 21.75 -12.46 40.28
C LEU A 65 21.47 -12.28 41.78
N ARG A 66 22.51 -11.96 42.55
CA ARG A 66 22.38 -11.54 43.94
C ARG A 66 21.96 -10.06 44.03
N PRO A 67 21.28 -9.62 45.11
CA PRO A 67 20.85 -8.23 45.26
C PRO A 67 22.01 -7.23 45.16
N GLU A 68 23.22 -7.56 45.63
CA GLU A 68 24.37 -6.65 45.54
C GLU A 68 24.94 -6.52 44.12
N ALA A 69 24.75 -7.53 43.27
CA ALA A 69 25.17 -7.51 41.86
C ALA A 69 24.10 -6.92 40.93
N LEU A 70 22.88 -6.75 41.43
CA LEU A 70 21.76 -6.15 40.70
C LEU A 70 21.99 -4.67 40.45
N ASP A 71 22.46 -3.93 41.45
CA ASP A 71 22.80 -2.52 41.30
C ASP A 71 23.91 -2.32 40.24
N GLU A 72 24.96 -3.15 40.28
CA GLU A 72 26.05 -3.08 39.29
C GLU A 72 25.58 -3.46 37.86
N TYR A 73 24.61 -4.37 37.74
CA TYR A 73 24.01 -4.74 36.46
C TYR A 73 23.10 -3.64 35.91
N LEU A 74 22.30 -3.00 36.77
CA LEU A 74 21.47 -1.86 36.43
C LEU A 74 22.31 -0.66 36.01
N ASP A 75 23.39 -0.37 36.74
CA ASP A 75 24.33 0.72 36.41
C ASP A 75 25.00 0.47 35.05
N LYS A 76 25.47 -0.76 34.78
CA LYS A 76 26.06 -1.11 33.48
C LYS A 76 25.04 -1.03 32.33
N ALA A 77 23.80 -1.46 32.57
CA ALA A 77 22.73 -1.36 31.60
C ALA A 77 22.37 0.11 31.30
N ASP A 78 22.37 0.95 32.32
CA ASP A 78 22.15 2.38 32.19
C ASP A 78 23.32 3.07 31.49
N GLU A 79 24.57 2.74 31.79
CA GLU A 79 25.75 3.24 31.08
C GLU A 79 25.75 2.83 29.59
N ALA A 80 25.38 1.57 29.29
CA ALA A 80 25.26 1.09 27.91
C ALA A 80 24.15 1.81 27.15
N ARG A 81 22.98 2.01 27.78
CA ARG A 81 21.89 2.84 27.25
C ARG A 81 22.34 4.30 27.06
N GLN A 82 23.13 4.86 27.98
CA GLN A 82 23.66 6.22 27.94
C GLN A 82 24.65 6.41 26.77
N ARG A 83 25.57 5.46 26.54
CA ARG A 83 26.46 5.47 25.36
C ARG A 83 25.70 5.34 24.05
N ALA A 84 24.76 4.39 23.97
CA ALA A 84 23.97 4.16 22.76
C ALA A 84 23.11 5.38 22.37
N LYS A 85 22.62 6.15 23.35
CA LYS A 85 21.84 7.37 23.11
C LYS A 85 22.69 8.51 22.56
N HIS A 86 23.93 8.67 23.03
CA HIS A 86 24.86 9.67 22.49
C HIS A 86 25.40 9.31 21.10
N MET A 87 25.56 8.01 20.81
CA MET A 87 25.98 7.53 19.49
C MET A 87 24.89 7.71 18.41
N ARG A 88 23.65 8.01 18.81
CA ARG A 88 22.49 8.20 17.92
C ARG A 88 22.07 9.66 17.70
N LEU A 89 22.86 10.63 18.16
CA LEU A 89 22.60 12.06 17.92
C LEU A 89 23.39 12.52 16.70
N ASP A 90 22.68 12.81 15.61
CA ASP A 90 23.24 13.37 14.38
C ASP A 90 22.68 14.78 14.08
N GLY A 91 23.42 15.54 13.29
CA GLY A 91 23.01 16.88 12.82
C GLY A 91 22.81 17.89 13.94
N THR A 92 21.80 18.75 13.81
CA THR A 92 21.55 19.89 14.72
C THR A 92 21.30 19.50 16.18
N ALA A 93 20.90 18.25 16.45
CA ALA A 93 20.75 17.75 17.82
C ALA A 93 22.12 17.49 18.48
N LYS A 94 23.15 17.15 17.68
CA LYS A 94 24.53 16.99 18.16
C LYS A 94 25.14 18.35 18.51
N ASP A 95 24.95 19.36 17.65
CA ASP A 95 25.46 20.73 17.87
C ASP A 95 24.94 21.36 19.17
N VAL A 96 23.72 21.02 19.59
CA VAL A 96 23.13 21.47 20.86
C VAL A 96 23.82 20.88 22.07
N VAL A 97 24.35 19.68 21.92
CA VAL A 97 24.93 18.87 22.99
C VAL A 97 26.46 18.98 22.99
N GLU A 98 27.04 19.50 21.91
CA GLU A 98 28.46 19.78 21.76
C GLU A 98 28.88 20.89 22.75
N GLY A 99 29.56 20.47 23.82
CA GLY A 99 29.98 21.35 24.92
C GLY A 99 29.47 20.91 26.31
N VAL A 100 28.54 19.95 26.37
CA VAL A 100 28.12 19.36 27.66
C VAL A 100 29.03 18.16 27.98
N PRO A 101 29.69 18.11 29.16
CA PRO A 101 30.56 17.00 29.53
C PRO A 101 29.77 15.69 29.59
N HIS A 102 30.36 14.56 29.19
CA HIS A 102 29.70 13.25 29.18
C HIS A 102 29.78 12.56 30.55
N THR A 103 28.94 12.99 31.49
CA THR A 103 28.91 12.48 32.88
C THR A 103 27.47 12.09 33.27
N SER A 104 27.28 11.14 34.17
CA SER A 104 25.92 10.66 34.53
C SER A 104 24.96 11.79 34.99
N THR A 105 25.50 12.84 35.59
CA THR A 105 24.75 14.01 36.09
C THR A 105 24.39 15.04 35.02
N SER A 106 25.14 15.12 33.92
CA SER A 106 24.94 16.11 32.86
C SER A 106 23.86 15.70 31.84
N TYR A 107 23.43 14.43 31.85
CA TYR A 107 22.41 13.94 30.93
C TYR A 107 21.03 14.53 31.18
N ARG A 108 20.67 14.84 32.43
CA ARG A 108 19.43 15.59 32.70
C ARG A 108 19.45 16.92 31.97
N THR A 109 20.58 17.63 32.05
CA THR A 109 20.82 18.87 31.30
C THR A 109 20.75 18.65 29.78
N VAL A 110 21.32 17.58 29.24
CA VAL A 110 21.24 17.24 27.81
C VAL A 110 19.79 16.98 27.38
N ILE A 111 19.03 16.18 28.15
CA ILE A 111 17.63 15.87 27.87
C ILE A 111 16.79 17.14 27.95
N ASP A 112 17.02 17.98 28.94
CA ASP A 112 16.29 19.23 29.13
C ASP A 112 16.59 20.23 28.01
N LEU A 113 17.84 20.35 27.56
CA LEU A 113 18.23 21.16 26.39
C LEU A 113 17.57 20.65 25.10
N LEU A 114 17.57 19.33 24.88
CA LEU A 114 16.91 18.72 23.72
C LEU A 114 15.39 18.90 23.78
N LYS A 115 14.77 18.74 24.95
CA LYS A 115 13.33 19.01 25.15
C LYS A 115 12.99 20.47 24.95
N GLN A 116 13.83 21.39 25.43
CA GLN A 116 13.61 22.84 25.27
C GLN A 116 13.64 23.25 23.80
N ARG A 117 14.57 22.70 23.01
CA ARG A 117 14.73 23.06 21.59
C ARG A 117 13.79 22.28 20.67
N PHE A 118 13.65 20.96 20.87
CA PHE A 118 12.93 20.06 19.96
C PHE A 118 11.65 19.46 20.57
N GLY A 119 11.50 19.43 21.88
CA GLY A 119 10.35 18.86 22.60
C GLY A 119 9.15 19.79 22.74
N LYS A 120 9.02 20.81 21.87
CA LYS A 120 7.84 21.69 21.85
C LYS A 120 6.66 20.92 21.27
N THR A 121 5.82 20.38 22.16
CA THR A 121 4.66 19.55 21.82
C THR A 121 3.79 20.20 20.75
N GLU A 122 3.44 21.47 20.90
CA GLU A 122 2.63 22.24 19.92
C GLU A 122 3.24 22.25 18.51
N CYS A 123 4.57 22.41 18.41
CA CYS A 123 5.25 22.40 17.11
C CYS A 123 5.25 21.00 16.48
N ILE A 124 5.43 19.96 17.28
CA ILE A 124 5.40 18.57 16.83
C ILE A 124 4.00 18.20 16.33
N ILE A 125 2.97 18.54 17.12
CA ILE A 125 1.56 18.36 16.77
C ILE A 125 1.26 19.08 15.46
N HIS A 126 1.62 20.37 15.37
CA HIS A 126 1.40 21.16 14.17
C HIS A 126 2.07 20.55 12.94
N ALA A 127 3.31 20.08 13.06
CA ALA A 127 4.03 19.44 11.96
C ALA A 127 3.31 18.17 11.47
N HIS A 128 2.81 17.32 12.38
CA HIS A 128 2.06 16.12 12.02
C HIS A 128 0.71 16.44 11.36
N VAL A 129 -0.02 17.43 11.88
CA VAL A 129 -1.28 17.89 11.28
C VAL A 129 -1.04 18.49 9.88
N GLN A 130 0.00 19.31 9.72
CA GLN A 130 0.36 19.86 8.41
C GLN A 130 0.77 18.76 7.43
N ALA A 131 1.49 17.73 7.88
CA ALA A 131 1.86 16.60 7.04
C ALA A 131 0.63 15.78 6.60
N LEU A 132 -0.35 15.57 7.49
CA LEU A 132 -1.64 14.97 7.15
C LEU A 132 -2.44 15.84 6.15
N LEU A 133 -2.37 17.17 6.27
CA LEU A 133 -2.96 18.09 5.30
C LEU A 133 -2.16 18.18 3.99
N ALA A 134 -0.93 17.70 3.95
CA ALA A 134 -0.06 17.73 2.78
C ALA A 134 0.17 16.33 2.20
N LEU A 135 -0.69 15.35 2.54
CA LEU A 135 -0.58 13.98 2.04
C LEU A 135 -0.53 13.97 0.52
N GLN A 136 0.49 13.29 -0.01
CA GLN A 136 0.66 13.06 -1.43
C GLN A 136 -0.24 11.90 -1.85
N VAL A 137 -1.07 12.15 -2.84
CA VAL A 137 -2.08 11.21 -3.29
C VAL A 137 -1.74 10.77 -4.72
N PRO A 138 -1.90 9.47 -5.05
CA PRO A 138 -1.74 9.02 -6.42
C PRO A 138 -2.69 9.77 -7.34
N VAL A 139 -2.15 10.41 -8.38
CA VAL A 139 -2.96 11.11 -9.39
C VAL A 139 -3.38 10.16 -10.51
N ASP A 140 -2.53 9.18 -10.84
CA ASP A 140 -2.72 8.26 -11.95
C ASP A 140 -2.73 6.80 -11.49
N GLN A 141 -3.59 5.98 -12.09
CA GLN A 141 -3.62 4.52 -11.90
C GLN A 141 -2.51 3.80 -12.69
N GLY A 142 -1.28 4.32 -12.57
CA GLY A 142 -0.10 3.74 -13.20
C GLY A 142 0.43 2.50 -12.48
N LYS A 143 1.56 1.97 -12.96
CA LYS A 143 2.23 0.80 -12.36
C LYS A 143 2.64 0.98 -10.89
N THR A 144 2.77 2.22 -10.43
CA THR A 144 3.15 2.56 -9.05
C THR A 144 1.94 2.92 -8.18
N TYR A 145 0.71 2.76 -8.67
CA TYR A 145 -0.48 3.18 -7.94
C TYR A 145 -0.61 2.46 -6.60
N ILE A 146 -0.50 1.13 -6.59
CA ILE A 146 -0.58 0.31 -5.38
C ILE A 146 0.51 0.68 -4.36
N THR A 147 1.75 0.84 -4.82
CA THR A 147 2.87 1.24 -3.94
C THR A 147 2.69 2.65 -3.37
N GLN A 148 2.06 3.55 -4.11
CA GLN A 148 1.72 4.89 -3.61
C GLN A 148 0.56 4.85 -2.62
N LEU A 149 -0.42 3.95 -2.78
CA LEU A 149 -1.50 3.75 -1.81
C LEU A 149 -1.00 3.18 -0.48
N TRP A 150 -0.09 2.19 -0.52
CA TRP A 150 0.59 1.71 0.69
C TRP A 150 1.31 2.83 1.42
N ARG A 151 2.08 3.65 0.69
CA ARG A 151 2.77 4.82 1.27
C ARG A 151 1.80 5.82 1.88
N LEU A 152 0.67 6.10 1.22
CA LEU A 152 -0.37 6.98 1.74
C LEU A 152 -0.91 6.45 3.07
N ARG A 153 -1.28 5.17 3.11
CA ARG A 153 -1.78 4.50 4.31
C ARG A 153 -0.75 4.53 5.44
N ASP A 154 0.50 4.22 5.14
CA ASP A 154 1.59 4.19 6.13
C ASP A 154 1.94 5.59 6.67
N GLU A 155 1.91 6.63 5.85
CA GLU A 155 2.09 8.02 6.31
C GLU A 155 0.94 8.48 7.21
N VAL A 156 -0.31 8.11 6.88
CA VAL A 156 -1.46 8.38 7.77
C VAL A 156 -1.23 7.69 9.11
N VAL A 157 -0.96 6.38 9.12
CA VAL A 157 -0.74 5.59 10.35
C VAL A 157 0.42 6.15 11.19
N LYS A 158 1.51 6.54 10.54
CA LYS A 158 2.67 7.14 11.19
C LYS A 158 2.31 8.44 11.92
N HIS A 159 1.58 9.32 11.26
CA HIS A 159 1.19 10.61 11.85
C HIS A 159 0.12 10.46 12.92
N THR A 160 -0.85 9.56 12.75
CA THR A 160 -1.90 9.31 13.75
C THR A 160 -1.31 8.73 15.03
N ARG A 161 -0.44 7.71 14.92
CA ARG A 161 0.30 7.16 16.08
C ARG A 161 1.19 8.19 16.77
N SER A 162 1.79 9.10 15.99
CA SER A 162 2.61 10.17 16.56
C SER A 162 1.76 11.18 17.34
N LEU A 163 0.56 11.51 16.84
CA LEU A 163 -0.40 12.38 17.53
C LEU A 163 -0.95 11.74 18.81
N GLU A 164 -1.26 10.44 18.77
CA GLU A 164 -1.66 9.66 19.95
C GLU A 164 -0.57 9.65 21.03
N ALA A 165 0.69 9.49 20.63
CA ALA A 165 1.82 9.53 21.56
C ALA A 165 2.01 10.91 22.22
N GLN A 166 1.50 11.99 21.62
CA GLN A 166 1.45 13.33 22.22
C GLN A 166 0.21 13.55 23.10
N GLY A 167 -0.67 12.55 23.23
CA GLY A 167 -1.90 12.63 24.02
C GLY A 167 -3.09 13.22 23.26
N ILE A 168 -2.98 13.42 21.95
CA ILE A 168 -4.13 13.80 21.11
C ILE A 168 -4.87 12.53 20.70
N THR A 169 -5.65 12.02 21.62
CA THR A 169 -6.49 10.84 21.40
C THR A 169 -7.91 11.17 21.81
N GLY A 170 -8.88 10.83 20.96
CA GLY A 170 -10.29 11.01 21.28
C GLY A 170 -11.15 11.10 20.04
N LYS A 171 -12.42 10.71 20.22
CA LYS A 171 -13.44 10.69 19.16
C LYS A 171 -13.55 12.01 18.39
N GLN A 172 -13.30 13.15 19.04
CA GLN A 172 -13.34 14.46 18.37
C GLN A 172 -12.21 14.65 17.35
N CYS A 173 -11.05 14.05 17.59
CA CYS A 173 -9.93 14.06 16.64
C CYS A 173 -10.27 13.19 15.43
N GLU A 174 -10.81 11.99 15.67
CA GLU A 174 -11.21 11.06 14.61
C GLU A 174 -12.35 11.64 13.74
N VAL A 175 -13.34 12.29 14.35
CA VAL A 175 -14.42 13.02 13.63
C VAL A 175 -13.87 14.07 12.66
N LEU A 176 -12.71 14.67 12.94
CA LEU A 176 -12.07 15.64 12.05
C LEU A 176 -11.11 14.99 11.06
N LEU A 177 -10.30 14.04 11.52
CA LEU A 177 -9.25 13.40 10.73
C LEU A 177 -9.82 12.48 9.66
N THR A 178 -10.85 11.69 9.98
CA THR A 178 -11.46 10.74 9.04
C THR A 178 -11.98 11.42 7.77
N PRO A 179 -12.86 12.44 7.83
CA PRO A 179 -13.32 13.12 6.61
C PRO A 179 -12.19 13.91 5.92
N MET A 180 -11.21 14.41 6.67
CA MET A 180 -10.04 15.09 6.09
C MET A 180 -9.21 14.12 5.24
N ILE A 181 -8.93 12.91 5.73
CA ILE A 181 -8.17 11.89 4.99
C ILE A 181 -8.98 11.40 3.79
N VAL A 182 -10.28 11.11 3.98
CA VAL A 182 -11.18 10.71 2.89
C VAL A 182 -11.21 11.75 1.78
N SER A 183 -11.25 13.05 2.12
CA SER A 183 -11.25 14.14 1.12
C SER A 183 -10.00 14.15 0.24
N ARG A 184 -8.90 13.57 0.71
CA ARG A 184 -7.65 13.47 -0.05
C ARG A 184 -7.61 12.25 -0.94
N LEU A 185 -8.34 11.18 -0.65
CA LEU A 185 -8.29 9.96 -1.45
C LEU A 185 -8.66 10.21 -2.93
N PRO A 186 -8.10 9.41 -3.87
CA PRO A 186 -8.53 9.40 -5.27
C PRO A 186 -10.04 9.22 -5.38
N THR A 187 -10.63 9.78 -6.45
CA THR A 187 -12.10 9.81 -6.62
C THR A 187 -12.71 8.41 -6.60
N GLU A 188 -12.03 7.42 -7.17
CA GLU A 188 -12.47 6.03 -7.19
C GLU A 188 -12.54 5.45 -5.76
N LEU A 189 -11.49 5.67 -4.96
CA LEU A 189 -11.46 5.24 -3.57
C LEU A 189 -12.50 5.95 -2.72
N ARG A 190 -12.74 7.26 -2.94
CA ARG A 190 -13.81 7.99 -2.25
C ARG A 190 -15.19 7.42 -2.57
N LEU A 191 -15.42 7.00 -3.82
CA LEU A 191 -16.69 6.42 -4.23
C LEU A 191 -16.89 5.03 -3.63
N MET A 192 -15.85 4.20 -3.57
CA MET A 192 -15.94 2.89 -2.91
C MET A 192 -16.15 3.06 -1.40
N TRP A 193 -15.41 3.96 -0.77
CA TRP A 193 -15.63 4.32 0.62
C TRP A 193 -17.08 4.74 0.88
N SER A 194 -17.65 5.58 0.01
CA SER A 194 -19.04 6.04 0.15
C SER A 194 -20.10 4.94 0.06
N ARG A 195 -19.73 3.72 -0.37
CA ARG A 195 -20.64 2.56 -0.37
C ARG A 195 -20.60 1.81 0.96
N ASP A 196 -19.44 1.77 1.61
CA ASP A 196 -19.20 0.92 2.77
C ASP A 196 -19.25 1.69 4.11
N TYR A 197 -19.09 3.03 4.10
CA TYR A 197 -18.84 3.85 5.29
C TYR A 197 -20.01 4.02 6.28
N SER A 198 -21.20 3.46 6.02
CA SER A 198 -22.39 3.68 6.85
C SER A 198 -22.15 3.24 8.30
N GLY A 199 -22.20 4.20 9.24
CA GLY A 199 -21.96 3.97 10.68
C GLY A 199 -20.49 4.11 11.12
N HIS A 200 -19.56 4.29 10.18
CA HIS A 200 -18.12 4.41 10.42
C HIS A 200 -17.53 5.72 9.88
N GLU A 201 -18.37 6.73 9.61
CA GLU A 201 -18.01 8.07 9.11
C GLU A 201 -16.90 8.77 9.89
N SER A 202 -16.85 8.51 11.19
CA SER A 202 -15.93 9.14 12.13
C SER A 202 -14.82 8.19 12.57
N ASP A 203 -14.83 6.93 12.13
CA ASP A 203 -13.96 5.88 12.66
C ASP A 203 -12.69 5.77 11.81
N LEU A 204 -11.60 6.30 12.37
CA LEU A 204 -10.31 6.35 11.69
C LEU A 204 -9.66 4.97 11.56
N ASP A 205 -9.81 4.12 12.57
CA ASP A 205 -9.28 2.76 12.56
C ASP A 205 -10.01 1.92 11.49
N TRP A 206 -11.33 2.08 11.41
CA TRP A 206 -12.12 1.45 10.36
C TRP A 206 -11.71 1.94 8.96
N LEU A 207 -11.46 3.25 8.77
CA LEU A 207 -10.92 3.79 7.52
C LEU A 207 -9.59 3.16 7.13
N LEU A 208 -8.66 3.02 8.07
CA LEU A 208 -7.34 2.44 7.81
C LEU A 208 -7.41 0.95 7.46
N ASN A 209 -8.29 0.21 8.12
CA ASN A 209 -8.53 -1.21 7.83
C ASN A 209 -9.21 -1.40 6.47
N TRP A 210 -10.21 -0.57 6.16
CA TRP A 210 -10.87 -0.57 4.86
C TRP A 210 -9.88 -0.26 3.74
N LEU A 211 -9.06 0.79 3.90
CA LEU A 211 -8.06 1.18 2.90
C LEU A 211 -7.05 0.05 2.67
N GLN A 212 -6.62 -0.63 3.73
CA GLN A 212 -5.74 -1.79 3.60
C GLN A 212 -6.42 -2.93 2.83
N GLY A 213 -7.65 -3.30 3.18
CA GLY A 213 -8.39 -4.35 2.47
C GLY A 213 -8.56 -4.02 0.98
N GLU A 214 -8.82 -2.76 0.65
CA GLU A 214 -8.96 -2.33 -0.74
C GLU A 214 -7.62 -2.39 -1.50
N ILE A 215 -6.51 -2.02 -0.88
CA ILE A 215 -5.18 -2.17 -1.49
C ILE A 215 -4.90 -3.66 -1.77
N GLU A 216 -5.23 -4.56 -0.84
CA GLU A 216 -5.07 -6.01 -1.01
C GLU A 216 -5.99 -6.59 -2.11
N VAL A 217 -7.20 -6.02 -2.29
CA VAL A 217 -8.09 -6.35 -3.43
C VAL A 217 -7.43 -5.92 -4.74
N LEU A 218 -6.90 -4.70 -4.79
CA LEU A 218 -6.24 -4.17 -5.98
C LEU A 218 -5.01 -5.00 -6.35
N GLU A 219 -4.19 -5.41 -5.38
CA GLU A 219 -3.04 -6.30 -5.58
C GLU A 219 -3.45 -7.64 -6.18
N ARG A 220 -4.48 -8.28 -5.61
CA ARG A 220 -5.03 -9.53 -6.16
C ARG A 220 -5.54 -9.30 -7.59
N SER A 221 -6.23 -8.20 -7.85
CA SER A 221 -6.72 -7.87 -9.19
C SER A 221 -5.58 -7.74 -10.22
N GLU A 222 -4.41 -7.23 -9.82
CA GLU A 222 -3.24 -7.15 -10.71
C GLU A 222 -2.64 -8.51 -11.03
N MET A 223 -2.74 -9.48 -10.12
CA MET A 223 -2.32 -10.86 -10.41
C MET A 223 -3.14 -11.49 -11.53
N TYR A 224 -4.41 -11.08 -11.68
CA TYR A 224 -5.31 -11.53 -12.75
C TYR A 224 -5.24 -10.68 -14.01
N LYS A 225 -4.45 -9.58 -14.04
CA LYS A 225 -4.03 -8.89 -15.28
C LYS A 225 -2.97 -9.75 -16.00
N GLY A 226 -3.24 -11.04 -16.17
CA GLY A 226 -2.39 -11.94 -16.95
C GLY A 226 -2.28 -11.42 -18.38
N ASN A 227 -1.09 -11.59 -18.98
CA ASN A 227 -0.70 -11.27 -20.36
C ASN A 227 -1.87 -11.23 -21.37
N ALA A 228 -2.69 -10.19 -21.36
CA ALA A 228 -3.44 -9.78 -22.51
C ALA A 228 -2.36 -9.32 -23.50
N LYS A 229 -1.95 -10.24 -24.38
CA LYS A 229 -1.03 -9.95 -25.48
C LYS A 229 -1.40 -8.59 -26.02
N LYS A 230 -0.42 -7.68 -26.14
CA LYS A 230 -0.55 -6.42 -26.87
C LYS A 230 -1.06 -6.72 -28.28
N GLY A 231 -2.38 -6.74 -28.37
CA GLY A 231 -3.18 -6.90 -29.58
C GLY A 231 -4.27 -5.85 -29.60
N SER A 232 -4.15 -4.77 -28.82
CA SER A 232 -4.91 -3.55 -29.06
C SER A 232 -4.10 -2.71 -30.06
N LYS A 233 -4.36 -2.89 -31.35
CA LYS A 233 -4.44 -1.70 -32.19
C LYS A 233 -5.41 -0.77 -31.48
N GLU A 234 -5.02 0.49 -31.31
CA GLU A 234 -5.87 1.54 -30.75
C GLU A 234 -7.30 1.35 -31.25
N ILE A 235 -8.20 0.93 -30.36
CA ILE A 235 -9.62 1.17 -30.55
C ILE A 235 -9.74 2.67 -30.34
N SER A 236 -9.62 3.40 -31.44
CA SER A 236 -9.95 4.81 -31.52
C SER A 236 -11.30 4.98 -30.85
N LYS A 237 -11.34 5.83 -29.80
CA LYS A 237 -12.54 6.33 -29.10
C LYS A 237 -13.81 5.94 -29.84
N GLU A 238 -14.54 4.98 -29.30
CA GLU A 238 -15.87 4.60 -29.80
C GLU A 238 -16.73 5.86 -29.86
N LYS A 239 -16.82 6.43 -31.06
CA LYS A 239 -17.91 7.30 -31.43
C LYS A 239 -19.08 6.36 -31.61
N TRP A 240 -20.09 6.50 -30.75
CA TRP A 240 -21.40 5.94 -31.02
C TRP A 240 -21.86 6.51 -32.36
N PHE A 241 -21.81 5.70 -33.41
CA PHE A 241 -22.29 6.10 -34.72
C PHE A 241 -23.81 5.94 -34.72
N THR A 242 -24.52 7.06 -34.86
CA THR A 242 -25.97 7.06 -35.12
C THR A 242 -26.25 6.40 -36.47
N ALA A 243 -27.44 5.79 -36.61
CA ALA A 243 -27.89 5.10 -37.82
C ALA A 243 -27.73 5.92 -39.13
N SER A 244 -27.70 7.24 -39.02
CA SER A 244 -27.44 8.19 -40.12
C SER A 244 -26.06 8.01 -40.78
N VAL A 245 -25.04 7.56 -40.04
CA VAL A 245 -23.68 7.37 -40.57
C VAL A 245 -23.58 6.09 -41.40
N LEU A 246 -24.30 5.03 -41.00
CA LEU A 246 -24.39 3.78 -41.77
C LEU A 246 -24.99 4.02 -43.16
N TYR A 247 -26.02 4.87 -43.25
CA TYR A 247 -26.66 5.22 -44.51
C TYR A 247 -25.71 5.99 -45.46
N ALA A 248 -24.85 6.84 -44.90
CA ALA A 248 -23.86 7.60 -45.68
C ALA A 248 -22.75 6.70 -46.24
N THR A 249 -22.31 5.69 -45.49
CA THR A 249 -21.25 4.77 -45.94
C THR A 249 -21.66 3.85 -47.09
N PHE A 250 -22.97 3.58 -47.26
CA PHE A 250 -23.47 2.86 -48.45
C PHE A 250 -23.34 3.65 -49.76
N SER A 251 -23.24 4.99 -49.69
CA SER A 251 -23.15 5.85 -50.88
C SER A 251 -21.73 6.22 -51.28
N SER A 252 -20.71 5.96 -50.46
CA SER A 252 -19.34 6.37 -50.77
C SER A 252 -18.33 5.22 -50.65
N LYS A 253 -17.98 4.67 -51.81
CA LYS A 253 -16.76 3.91 -52.11
C LYS A 253 -16.44 2.73 -51.18
N GLY A 254 -16.73 1.52 -51.67
CA GLY A 254 -15.82 0.39 -51.43
C GLY A 254 -16.39 -0.92 -50.91
N SER A 255 -17.70 -1.09 -50.78
CA SER A 255 -18.29 -2.41 -50.51
C SER A 255 -19.01 -2.95 -51.74
N GLY A 256 -18.63 -4.14 -52.18
CA GLY A 256 -19.35 -4.88 -53.22
C GLY A 256 -20.84 -4.97 -52.91
N CYS A 257 -21.69 -5.04 -53.94
CA CYS A 257 -23.12 -5.28 -53.77
C CYS A 257 -23.35 -6.54 -52.90
N LEU A 258 -24.13 -6.43 -51.81
CA LEU A 258 -24.38 -7.52 -50.85
C LEU A 258 -24.92 -8.81 -51.51
N PHE A 259 -25.65 -8.69 -52.62
CA PHE A 259 -26.29 -9.82 -53.30
C PHE A 259 -25.40 -10.53 -54.33
N CYS A 260 -24.37 -9.86 -54.85
CA CYS A 260 -23.52 -10.44 -55.90
C CYS A 260 -22.01 -10.23 -55.71
N SER A 261 -21.62 -9.58 -54.63
CA SER A 261 -20.25 -9.22 -54.22
C SER A 261 -19.45 -8.47 -55.30
N LYS A 262 -20.12 -7.85 -56.28
CA LYS A 262 -19.50 -7.02 -57.34
C LYS A 262 -19.67 -5.54 -57.01
N GLY A 263 -18.58 -4.78 -57.08
CA GLY A 263 -18.50 -3.39 -56.60
C GLY A 263 -18.85 -2.29 -57.59
N ASN A 264 -19.71 -2.55 -58.58
CA ASN A 264 -20.01 -1.56 -59.63
C ASN A 264 -21.49 -1.10 -59.67
N HIS A 265 -22.30 -1.45 -58.67
CA HIS A 265 -23.70 -1.02 -58.56
C HIS A 265 -24.22 -1.14 -57.12
N ASN A 266 -25.24 -0.35 -56.78
CA ASN A 266 -26.01 -0.47 -55.53
C ASN A 266 -26.95 -1.69 -55.58
N SER A 267 -27.29 -2.25 -54.41
CA SER A 267 -28.19 -3.40 -54.25
C SER A 267 -29.51 -3.27 -55.03
N GLU A 268 -30.06 -2.06 -55.10
CA GLU A 268 -31.31 -1.74 -55.83
C GLU A 268 -31.25 -2.02 -57.34
N LYS A 269 -30.05 -1.93 -57.95
CA LYS A 269 -29.84 -2.16 -59.39
C LYS A 269 -29.16 -3.49 -59.68
N CYS A 270 -29.09 -4.39 -58.68
CA CYS A 270 -28.47 -5.70 -58.85
C CYS A 270 -29.40 -6.65 -59.60
N TYR A 271 -28.90 -7.29 -60.66
CA TYR A 271 -29.69 -8.24 -61.44
C TYR A 271 -30.15 -9.44 -60.59
N LYS A 272 -29.34 -9.89 -59.61
CA LYS A 272 -29.72 -10.98 -58.69
C LYS A 272 -30.85 -10.55 -57.75
N PHE A 273 -30.79 -9.32 -57.23
CA PHE A 273 -31.83 -8.78 -56.36
C PHE A 273 -33.16 -8.59 -57.11
N LEU A 274 -33.10 -8.08 -58.33
CA LEU A 274 -34.28 -7.86 -59.17
C LEU A 274 -34.92 -9.17 -59.67
N ALA A 275 -34.14 -10.26 -59.72
CA ALA A 275 -34.62 -11.60 -60.09
C ALA A 275 -35.29 -12.36 -58.93
N LEU A 276 -35.21 -11.87 -57.68
CA LEU A 276 -35.86 -12.49 -56.52
C LEU A 276 -37.30 -11.97 -56.36
N ASP A 277 -38.22 -12.87 -56.03
CA ASP A 277 -39.60 -12.53 -55.68
C ASP A 277 -39.68 -11.80 -54.33
N ALA A 278 -40.70 -10.95 -54.16
CA ALA A 278 -40.83 -10.07 -52.99
C ALA A 278 -40.86 -10.83 -51.64
N GLN A 279 -41.33 -12.08 -51.61
CA GLN A 279 -41.31 -12.92 -50.42
C GLN A 279 -39.92 -13.52 -50.11
N GLN A 280 -39.07 -13.73 -51.11
CA GLN A 280 -37.69 -14.23 -50.91
C GLN A 280 -36.74 -13.12 -50.46
N ARG A 281 -37.01 -11.87 -50.84
CA ARG A 281 -36.20 -10.70 -50.42
C ARG A 281 -36.25 -10.44 -48.92
N LEU A 282 -37.36 -10.76 -48.26
CA LEU A 282 -37.51 -10.59 -46.79
C LEU A 282 -36.92 -11.76 -45.99
N ALA A 283 -36.75 -12.93 -46.60
CA ALA A 283 -36.20 -14.11 -45.92
C ALA A 283 -34.67 -14.00 -45.78
N ASP A 284 -33.99 -13.55 -46.84
CA ASP A 284 -32.52 -13.37 -46.83
C ASP A 284 -32.06 -12.20 -45.92
N ASP A 285 -32.94 -11.22 -45.64
CA ASP A 285 -32.69 -10.15 -44.66
C ASP A 285 -32.66 -10.69 -43.21
N PHE A 286 -33.35 -11.79 -42.91
CA PHE A 286 -33.42 -12.38 -41.57
C PHE A 286 -32.29 -13.39 -41.28
N ASP A 287 -31.84 -14.15 -42.28
CA ASP A 287 -30.82 -15.20 -42.07
C ASP A 287 -29.44 -14.62 -41.74
N HIS A 288 -29.11 -13.41 -42.20
CA HIS A 288 -27.83 -12.75 -41.88
C HIS A 288 -27.79 -12.03 -40.52
N ILE A 289 -28.93 -11.82 -39.87
CA ILE A 289 -29.00 -11.21 -38.52
C ILE A 289 -28.92 -12.29 -37.42
N SER A 290 -29.16 -13.57 -37.76
CA SER A 290 -29.17 -14.68 -36.79
C SER A 290 -27.80 -15.15 -36.26
N SER A 291 -26.68 -14.57 -36.75
CA SER A 291 -25.31 -14.97 -36.36
C SER A 291 -24.62 -14.03 -35.37
N PHE A 292 -25.27 -12.95 -34.91
CA PHE A 292 -24.69 -12.03 -33.91
C PHE A 292 -25.59 -11.96 -32.67
N ASP A 293 -25.12 -12.63 -31.61
CA ASP A 293 -25.43 -12.43 -30.18
C ASP A 293 -26.90 -12.41 -29.74
N LEU A 294 -27.46 -13.62 -29.57
CA LEU A 294 -28.62 -13.83 -28.68
C LEU A 294 -28.22 -13.94 -27.18
N ASP A 295 -26.94 -13.76 -26.84
CA ASP A 295 -26.42 -13.84 -25.46
C ASP A 295 -26.40 -12.49 -24.71
N ILE A 296 -26.76 -11.36 -25.34
CA ILE A 296 -26.71 -10.03 -24.71
C ILE A 296 -28.08 -9.56 -24.17
N LEU A 297 -29.18 -10.29 -24.40
CA LEU A 297 -30.54 -9.84 -24.07
C LEU A 297 -31.27 -10.62 -22.95
N ILE A 298 -30.58 -11.43 -22.15
CA ILE A 298 -31.18 -12.16 -21.00
C ILE A 298 -30.57 -11.74 -19.64
N GLY A 299 -29.76 -10.67 -19.60
CA GLY A 299 -29.01 -10.27 -18.39
C GLY A 299 -29.53 -9.09 -17.57
N LEU A 300 -30.73 -8.56 -17.85
CA LEU A 300 -31.28 -7.40 -17.11
C LEU A 300 -32.75 -7.62 -16.72
N ASP A 301 -32.97 -8.62 -15.87
CA ASP A 301 -34.06 -8.62 -14.89
C ASP A 301 -33.76 -9.73 -13.89
N TYR A 302 -33.31 -9.39 -12.67
CA TYR A 302 -33.59 -10.06 -11.39
C TYR A 302 -32.70 -9.44 -10.31
N TYR A 303 -33.35 -8.69 -9.39
CA TYR A 303 -32.99 -8.35 -8.00
C TYR A 303 -31.55 -7.97 -7.64
#